data_AF-A0AAX0L557-F1
#
_entry.id   AF-A0AAX0L557-F1
#
_cell.length_a   1.000
_cell.length_b   1.000
_cell.length_c   1.000
_cell.angle_alpha   90.00
_cell.angle_beta   90.00
_cell.angle_gamma   90.00
#
_symmetry.space_group_name_H-M   'P 1'
#
loop_
_entity.id
_entity.type
_entity.pdbx_description
1 polymer ?
#
loop_
_entity_poly.entity_id
_entity_poly.type
_entity_poly.pdbx_seq_one_letter_code
_entity_poly.pdbx_strand_id
1 'polypeptide(L)'
;MLRDKVGEAGASVDLLEITETLYRDVAEELAQALQGVRRGQISEAKAAVQAVKDLRTAFHLVMEERSRVEKLRRQLAGVAAGRDVALDFDAARAEIGRRLARLRNAGGC
;
A
#
# COMPACT_ATOMS: atom_id res chain seq x y z
N MET A 1 -15.85 2.62 23.37
CA MET A 1 -14.50 2.95 22.87
C MET A 1 -14.49 2.72 21.37
N LEU A 2 -14.63 3.79 20.58
CA LEU A 2 -14.47 3.77 19.12
C LEU A 2 -13.09 4.33 18.79
N ARG A 3 -12.20 3.48 18.26
CA ARG A 3 -10.88 3.71 17.64
C ARG A 3 -10.40 2.28 17.32
N ASP A 4 -10.20 1.80 16.10
CA ASP A 4 -9.40 2.33 15.00
C ASP A 4 -9.82 1.69 13.65
N LYS A 5 -10.69 2.36 12.89
CA LYS A 5 -11.00 1.99 11.48
C LYS A 5 -10.67 3.09 10.47
N VAL A 6 -10.13 4.22 10.93
CA VAL A 6 -9.89 5.43 10.12
C VAL A 6 -8.46 5.47 9.52
N GLY A 7 -7.54 4.60 9.96
CA GLY A 7 -6.11 4.74 9.65
C GLY A 7 -5.66 4.30 8.24
N GLU A 8 -6.34 3.35 7.59
CA GLU A 8 -5.78 2.68 6.40
C GLU A 8 -6.17 3.37 5.07
N ALA A 9 -7.40 3.88 4.99
CA ALA A 9 -7.86 4.67 3.83
C ALA A 9 -7.27 6.09 3.84
N GLY A 10 -7.07 6.69 5.02
CA GLY A 10 -6.45 8.01 5.15
C GLY A 10 -4.96 8.01 4.78
N ALA A 11 -4.21 6.99 5.21
CA ALA A 11 -2.77 6.90 4.91
C ALA A 11 -2.47 6.59 3.43
N SER A 12 -3.36 5.89 2.73
CA SER A 12 -3.22 5.59 1.31
C SER A 12 -3.59 6.76 0.40
N VAL A 13 -4.58 7.56 0.80
CA VAL A 13 -4.94 8.82 0.12
C VAL A 13 -3.83 9.88 0.31
N ASP A 14 -3.27 10.00 1.51
CA ASP A 14 -2.16 10.92 1.83
C ASP A 14 -0.90 10.59 1.00
N LEU A 15 -0.55 9.31 0.88
CA LEU A 15 0.59 8.90 0.06
C LEU A 15 0.40 9.18 -1.45
N LEU A 16 -0.84 9.05 -1.94
CA LEU A 16 -1.15 9.35 -3.34
C LEU A 16 -1.02 10.85 -3.62
N GLU A 17 -1.56 11.71 -2.76
CA GLU A 17 -1.42 13.17 -2.86
C GLU A 17 0.05 13.61 -2.79
N ILE A 18 0.84 13.04 -1.87
CA ILE A 18 2.29 13.30 -1.78
C ILE A 18 3.00 12.90 -3.08
N THR A 19 2.60 11.76 -3.66
CA THR A 19 3.21 11.25 -4.89
C THR A 19 2.81 12.09 -6.12
N GLU A 20 1.56 12.54 -6.22
CA GLU A 20 1.11 13.45 -7.28
C GLU A 20 1.80 14.81 -7.21
N THR A 21 2.03 15.32 -5.99
CA THR A 21 2.78 16.56 -5.77
C THR A 21 4.22 16.41 -6.27
N LEU A 22 4.91 15.34 -5.84
CA LEU A 22 6.26 15.02 -6.31
C LEU A 22 6.35 14.88 -7.84
N TYR A 23 5.36 14.23 -8.47
CA TYR A 23 5.32 14.11 -9.93
C TYR A 23 5.17 15.46 -10.62
N ARG A 24 4.37 16.36 -10.05
CA ARG A 24 4.18 17.71 -10.59
C ARG A 24 5.47 18.53 -10.48
N ASP A 25 6.12 18.50 -9.32
CA ASP A 25 7.38 19.22 -9.08
C ASP A 25 8.46 18.76 -10.07
N VAL A 26 8.62 17.44 -10.23
CA VAL A 26 9.58 16.87 -11.19
C VAL A 26 9.24 17.24 -12.64
N ALA A 27 7.94 17.29 -13.00
CA ALA A 27 7.51 17.71 -14.33
C ALA A 27 7.80 19.19 -14.60
N GLU A 28 7.67 20.05 -13.59
CA GLU A 28 8.00 21.48 -13.68
C GLU A 28 9.51 21.71 -13.84
N GLU A 29 10.34 21.03 -13.04
CA GLU A 29 11.80 21.09 -13.17
C GLU A 29 12.26 20.64 -14.56
N LEU A 30 11.65 19.57 -15.09
CA LEU A 30 11.93 19.09 -16.44
C LEU A 30 11.54 20.11 -17.51
N ALA A 31 10.39 20.77 -17.36
CA ALA A 31 9.93 21.79 -18.29
C ALA A 31 10.90 22.99 -18.32
N GLN A 32 11.43 23.40 -17.17
CA GLN A 32 12.42 24.47 -17.06
C GLN A 32 13.76 24.10 -17.70
N ALA A 33 14.25 22.88 -17.43
CA ALA A 33 15.46 22.35 -18.08
C ALA A 33 15.34 22.35 -19.61
N LEU A 34 14.18 21.95 -20.14
CA LEU A 34 13.90 21.97 -21.58
C LEU A 34 13.86 23.39 -22.16
N GLN A 35 13.50 24.42 -21.39
CA GLN A 35 13.58 25.80 -21.85
C GLN A 35 15.03 26.31 -21.92
N GLY A 36 15.88 25.93 -20.96
CA GLY A 36 17.32 26.24 -20.99
C GLY A 36 18.02 25.65 -22.22
N VAL A 37 17.68 24.41 -22.57
CA VAL A 37 18.17 23.74 -23.78
C VAL A 37 17.80 24.52 -25.05
N ARG A 38 16.57 25.04 -25.15
CA ARG A 38 16.11 25.84 -26.30
C ARG A 38 16.85 27.17 -26.47
N ARG A 39 17.52 27.65 -25.42
CA ARG A 39 18.31 28.90 -25.44
C ARG A 39 19.77 28.70 -25.90
N GLY A 40 20.17 27.48 -26.29
CA GLY A 40 21.46 27.22 -26.92
C GLY A 40 22.63 26.93 -25.96
N GLN A 41 22.37 26.72 -24.67
CA GLN A 41 23.38 26.33 -23.68
C GLN A 41 23.61 24.79 -23.74
N ILE A 42 24.38 24.31 -24.73
CA ILE A 42 24.46 22.87 -25.09
C ILE A 42 25.18 22.00 -24.04
N SER A 43 26.18 22.52 -23.33
CA SER A 43 26.87 21.80 -22.24
C SER A 43 25.95 21.62 -21.03
N GLU A 44 25.26 22.70 -20.63
CA GLU A 44 24.27 22.71 -19.56
C GLU A 44 23.05 21.86 -19.94
N ALA A 45 22.65 21.84 -21.22
CA ALA A 45 21.60 20.98 -21.73
C ALA A 45 21.90 19.49 -21.54
N LYS A 46 23.13 19.04 -21.82
CA LYS A 46 23.53 17.63 -21.61
C LYS A 46 23.53 17.27 -20.12
N ALA A 47 24.06 18.15 -19.27
CA ALA A 47 24.06 17.95 -17.82
C ALA A 47 22.63 17.88 -17.26
N ALA A 48 21.75 18.78 -17.72
CA ALA A 48 20.34 18.79 -17.32
C ALA A 48 19.59 17.53 -17.77
N VAL A 49 19.79 17.08 -19.02
CA VAL A 49 19.20 15.82 -19.51
C VAL A 49 19.68 14.62 -18.71
N GLN A 50 20.95 14.59 -18.30
CA GLN A 50 21.47 13.52 -17.47
C GLN A 50 20.86 13.55 -16.05
N ALA A 51 20.82 14.72 -15.41
CA ALA A 51 20.21 14.89 -14.09
C ALA A 51 18.74 14.43 -14.06
N VAL A 52 17.97 14.74 -15.10
CA VAL A 52 16.58 14.29 -15.24
C VAL A 52 16.49 12.75 -15.34
N LYS A 53 17.39 12.11 -16.10
CA LYS A 53 17.41 10.64 -16.23
C LYS A 53 17.76 9.98 -14.91
N ASP A 54 18.70 10.56 -14.18
CA ASP A 54 19.15 10.06 -12.88
C ASP A 54 18.01 10.21 -11.86
N LEU A 55 17.34 11.36 -11.83
CA LEU A 55 16.17 11.61 -10.98
C LEU A 55 15.03 10.62 -11.28
N ARG A 56 14.72 10.39 -12.57
CA ARG A 56 13.70 9.39 -12.97
C ARG A 56 14.06 7.99 -12.48
N THR A 57 15.35 7.63 -12.55
CA THR A 57 15.83 6.32 -12.11
C THR A 57 15.74 6.17 -10.59
N ALA A 58 16.18 7.19 -9.85
CA ALA A 58 16.07 7.21 -8.39
C ALA A 58 14.61 7.16 -7.92
N PHE A 59 13.73 7.93 -8.57
CA PHE A 59 12.30 7.92 -8.30
C PHE A 59 11.68 6.52 -8.52
N HIS A 60 12.01 5.87 -9.64
CA HIS A 60 11.52 4.53 -9.93
C HIS A 60 11.94 3.52 -8.84
N LEU A 61 13.19 3.57 -8.41
CA LEU A 61 13.71 2.72 -7.34
C LEU A 61 12.96 2.93 -6.01
N VAL A 62 12.69 4.18 -5.63
CA VAL A 62 11.94 4.50 -4.40
C VAL A 62 10.51 3.96 -4.48
N MET A 63 9.87 4.04 -5.64
CA MET A 63 8.50 3.50 -5.83
C MET A 63 8.45 1.98 -5.78
N GLU A 64 9.48 1.30 -6.30
CA GLU A 64 9.63 -0.15 -6.13
C GLU A 64 9.79 -0.54 -4.65
N GLU A 65 10.68 0.13 -3.91
CA GLU A 65 10.89 -0.15 -2.49
C GLU A 65 9.63 0.12 -1.66
N ARG A 66 8.90 1.20 -1.95
CA ARG A 66 7.59 1.46 -1.34
C ARG A 66 6.61 0.31 -1.59
N SER A 67 6.55 -0.18 -2.83
CA SER A 67 5.68 -1.32 -3.19
C SER A 67 6.09 -2.60 -2.45
N ARG A 68 7.37 -2.83 -2.23
CA ARG A 68 7.87 -3.96 -1.42
C ARG A 68 7.51 -3.80 0.05
N VAL A 69 7.70 -2.62 0.62
CA VAL A 69 7.33 -2.32 2.02
C VAL A 69 5.84 -2.51 2.26
N GLU A 70 4.98 -2.05 1.35
CA GLU A 70 3.53 -2.26 1.45
C GLU A 70 3.14 -3.74 1.36
N LYS A 71 3.78 -4.51 0.47
CA LYS A 71 3.59 -5.96 0.42
C LYS A 71 4.00 -6.62 1.74
N LEU A 72 5.15 -6.25 2.30
CA LEU A 72 5.63 -6.77 3.58
C LEU A 72 4.69 -6.40 4.73
N ARG A 73 4.23 -5.14 4.79
CA ARG A 73 3.22 -4.68 5.77
C ARG A 73 1.96 -5.52 5.68
N ARG A 74 1.43 -5.75 4.48
CA ARG A 74 0.24 -6.59 4.26
C ARG A 74 0.46 -8.05 4.62
N GLN A 75 1.65 -8.61 4.37
CA GLN A 75 1.98 -9.98 4.78
C GLN A 75 2.05 -10.10 6.30
N LEU A 76 2.71 -9.17 6.98
CA LEU A 76 2.76 -9.12 8.45
C LEU A 76 1.38 -8.87 9.06
N ALA A 77 0.59 -7.98 8.46
CA ALA A 77 -0.78 -7.73 8.84
C ALA A 77 -1.68 -8.92 8.54
N GLY A 78 -1.44 -9.70 7.48
CA GLY A 78 -2.15 -10.95 7.19
C GLY A 78 -1.81 -12.07 8.19
N VAL A 79 -0.54 -12.14 8.62
CA VAL A 79 -0.11 -12.97 9.75
C VAL A 79 -0.78 -12.51 11.06
N ALA A 80 -1.01 -11.21 11.24
CA ALA A 80 -1.75 -10.66 12.37
C ALA A 80 -3.29 -10.81 12.23
N ALA A 81 -3.84 -10.74 11.02
CA ALA A 81 -5.27 -10.84 10.70
C ALA A 81 -5.78 -12.29 10.79
N GLY A 82 -4.87 -13.26 10.79
CA GLY A 82 -5.16 -14.60 11.32
C GLY A 82 -5.60 -14.61 12.79
N ARG A 83 -5.43 -13.50 13.53
CA ARG A 83 -6.00 -13.30 14.87
C ARG A 83 -7.31 -12.49 14.89
N ASP A 84 -7.55 -11.62 13.90
CA ASP A 84 -8.74 -10.72 13.90
C ASP A 84 -9.99 -11.32 13.24
N VAL A 85 -9.86 -12.49 12.59
CA VAL A 85 -10.97 -13.41 12.32
C VAL A 85 -10.58 -14.80 12.83
N ALA A 86 -10.10 -14.88 14.07
CA ALA A 86 -9.94 -16.17 14.72
C ALA A 86 -11.33 -16.81 14.86
N LEU A 87 -11.58 -17.90 14.13
CA LEU A 87 -12.76 -18.74 14.32
C LEU A 87 -12.83 -19.13 15.80
N ASP A 88 -13.92 -18.76 16.47
CA ASP A 88 -14.17 -19.19 17.84
C ASP A 88 -14.50 -20.69 17.84
N PHE A 89 -13.46 -21.49 18.04
CA PHE A 89 -13.57 -22.94 18.07
C PHE A 89 -14.38 -23.45 19.25
N ASP A 90 -14.47 -22.68 20.34
CA ASP A 90 -15.26 -23.08 21.50
C ASP A 90 -16.75 -22.85 21.25
N ALA A 91 -17.13 -21.71 20.68
CA ALA A 91 -18.50 -21.47 20.22
C ALA A 91 -18.92 -22.46 19.12
N ALA A 92 -18.04 -22.75 18.17
CA ALA A 92 -18.29 -23.75 17.14
C ALA A 92 -18.49 -25.15 17.74
N ARG A 93 -17.64 -25.56 18.69
CA ARG A 93 -17.75 -26.85 19.40
C ARG A 93 -19.06 -26.94 20.18
N ALA A 94 -19.45 -25.86 20.86
CA ALA A 94 -20.71 -25.80 21.59
C ALA A 94 -21.93 -25.95 20.66
N GLU A 95 -21.91 -25.29 19.50
CA GLU A 95 -23.00 -25.40 18.51
C GLU A 95 -23.10 -26.80 17.91
N ILE A 96 -21.96 -27.43 17.57
CA ILE A 96 -21.93 -28.82 17.09
C ILE A 96 -22.50 -29.76 18.16
N GLY A 97 -22.08 -29.62 19.42
CA GLY A 97 -22.58 -30.43 20.53
C GLY A 97 -24.10 -30.34 20.70
N ARG A 98 -24.68 -29.14 20.60
CA ARG A 98 -26.14 -28.93 20.63
C ARG A 98 -26.86 -29.64 19.48
N ARG A 99 -26.30 -29.59 18.26
CA ARG A 99 -26.88 -30.27 17.10
C ARG A 99 -26.84 -31.79 17.24
N LEU A 100 -25.72 -32.34 17.71
CA LEU A 100 -25.59 -33.77 17.97
C LEU A 100 -26.55 -34.25 19.08
N ALA A 101 -26.73 -33.48 20.14
CA ALA A 101 -27.70 -33.79 21.18
C ALA A 101 -29.13 -33.84 20.63
N ARG A 102 -29.51 -32.87 19.78
CA ARG A 102 -30.81 -32.87 19.10
C ARG A 102 -31.01 -34.10 18.22
N LEU A 103 -29.99 -34.49 17.44
CA LEU A 103 -30.05 -35.69 16.61
C LEU A 103 -30.20 -36.96 17.45
N ARG A 104 -29.48 -37.06 18.58
CA ARG A 104 -29.60 -38.20 19.50
C ARG A 104 -31.01 -38.30 20.10
N ASN A 105 -31.58 -37.17 20.49
CA ASN A 105 -32.94 -37.13 21.03
C ASN A 105 -33.99 -37.49 19.97
N ALA A 106 -33.75 -37.14 18.70
CA ALA A 106 -34.65 -37.47 17.60
C ALA A 106 -34.58 -38.94 17.15
N GLY A 107 -33.45 -39.63 17.37
CA GLY A 107 -33.26 -41.05 17.05
C GLY A 107 -33.52 -42.02 18.20
N GLY A 108 -34.00 -41.53 19.36
CA GLY A 108 -34.24 -42.31 20.58
C GLY A 108 -35.66 -42.88 20.70
N CYS A 109 -36.28 -43.25 19.57
CA CYS A 109 -37.55 -43.98 19.49
C CYS A 109 -37.34 -45.32 18.80
#